data_AF-A0A090LIX3-F1
#
_entry.id   AF-A0A090LIX3-F1
#
_cell.length_a   1.000
_cell.length_b   1.000
_cell.length_c   1.000
_cell.angle_alpha   90.00
_cell.angle_beta   90.00
_cell.angle_gamma   90.00
#
_symmetry.space_group_name_H-M   'P 1'
#
loop_
_entity.id
_entity.type
_entity.pdbx_description
1 polymer ?
#
loop_
_entity_poly.entity_id
_entity_poly.type
_entity_poly.pdbx_seq_one_letter_code
_entity_poly.pdbx_strand_id
1 'polypeptide(L)'
;MEAIVLNQTLSQNEMYAKLDDWANSLGKVFNSLYLSYKNAFLEAKKELKEKHNLMLQSETDENYKKVDQEIQSIADDYDMPIGKVRSEINKIISNQTEEMKQKLKEKSPY
;
A
#
# COMPACT_ATOMS: atom_id res chain seq x y z
N MET A 1 16.07 10.31 5.48
CA MET A 1 15.43 9.19 4.77
C MET A 1 14.65 8.29 5.72
N GLU A 2 15.26 7.66 6.72
CA GLU A 2 14.55 6.80 7.68
C GLU A 2 13.42 7.51 8.43
N ALA A 3 13.66 8.73 8.93
CA ALA A 3 12.63 9.56 9.54
C ALA A 3 11.48 9.98 8.59
N ILE A 4 11.65 9.85 7.27
CA ILE A 4 10.59 10.09 6.28
C ILE A 4 9.76 8.81 6.12
N VAL A 5 10.43 7.67 5.95
CA VAL A 5 9.78 6.36 5.70
C VAL A 5 9.05 5.82 6.93
N LEU A 6 9.59 6.04 8.14
CA LEU A 6 8.98 5.57 9.38
C LEU A 6 7.90 6.53 9.94
N ASN A 7 7.65 7.67 9.27
CA ASN A 7 6.70 8.64 9.76
C ASN A 7 5.26 8.25 9.43
N GLN A 8 4.56 7.76 10.45
CA GLN A 8 3.18 7.31 10.35
C GLN A 8 2.16 8.45 10.18
N THR A 9 2.54 9.71 10.43
CA THR A 9 1.65 10.85 10.27
C THR A 9 1.62 11.39 8.85
N LEU A 10 2.59 11.01 8.01
CA LEU A 10 2.60 11.38 6.60
C LEU A 10 1.67 10.47 5.82
N SER A 11 1.03 11.04 4.80
CA SER A 11 0.42 10.26 3.74
C SER A 11 1.48 9.68 2.79
N GLN A 12 1.07 8.75 1.92
CA GLN A 12 1.97 8.20 0.92
C GLN A 12 2.45 9.29 -0.06
N ASN A 13 1.56 10.20 -0.48
CA ASN A 13 1.90 11.31 -1.35
C ASN A 13 2.90 12.27 -0.69
N GLU A 14 2.70 12.61 0.59
CA GLU A 14 3.63 13.47 1.34
C GLU A 14 4.99 12.79 1.55
N MET A 15 5.00 11.49 1.83
CA MET A 15 6.21 10.69 1.95
C MET A 15 6.99 10.70 0.63
N TYR A 16 6.32 10.49 -0.51
CA TYR A 16 6.96 10.56 -1.82
C TYR A 16 7.54 11.93 -2.13
N ALA A 17 6.80 13.02 -1.87
CA ALA A 17 7.30 14.37 -2.06
C ALA A 17 8.56 14.63 -1.22
N LYS A 18 8.57 14.23 0.06
CA LYS A 18 9.74 14.38 0.93
C LYS A 18 10.93 13.52 0.50
N LEU A 19 10.68 12.32 -0.01
CA LEU A 19 11.74 11.47 -0.55
C LEU A 19 12.32 12.03 -1.85
N ASP A 20 11.48 12.62 -2.72
CA ASP A 20 11.93 13.32 -3.93
C ASP A 20 12.82 14.52 -3.58
N ASP A 21 12.39 15.35 -2.63
CA ASP A 21 13.18 16.49 -2.14
C ASP A 21 14.52 16.04 -1.54
N TRP A 22 14.49 14.99 -0.73
CA TRP A 22 15.70 14.38 -0.17
C TRP A 22 16.62 13.88 -1.29
N ALA A 23 16.12 13.15 -2.29
CA ALA A 23 16.92 12.63 -3.39
C ALA A 23 17.55 13.75 -4.24
N ASN A 24 16.80 14.83 -4.49
CA ASN A 24 17.29 16.01 -5.19
C ASN A 24 18.51 16.64 -4.48
N SER A 25 18.55 16.60 -3.14
CA SER A 25 19.68 17.13 -2.36
C SER A 25 20.97 16.31 -2.43
N LEU A 26 20.92 15.06 -2.90
CA LEU A 26 22.09 14.16 -2.95
C LEU A 26 22.96 14.37 -4.20
N GLY A 27 22.51 15.19 -5.14
CA GLY A 27 23.17 15.42 -6.42
C GLY A 27 22.71 14.45 -7.53
N LYS A 28 23.07 14.79 -8.77
CA LYS A 28 22.48 14.23 -10.00
C LYS A 28 22.55 12.70 -10.11
N VAL A 29 23.70 12.10 -9.76
CA VAL A 29 23.92 10.65 -9.89
C VAL A 29 23.01 9.87 -8.96
N PHE A 30 22.98 10.25 -7.68
CA PHE A 30 22.14 9.59 -6.68
C PHE A 30 20.66 9.83 -6.92
N ASN A 31 20.27 11.04 -7.35
CA ASN A 31 18.89 11.32 -7.72
C ASN A 31 18.42 10.43 -8.89
N SER A 32 19.26 10.26 -9.92
CA SER A 32 18.93 9.39 -11.05
C SER A 32 18.74 7.93 -10.64
N LEU A 33 19.61 7.43 -9.74
CA LEU A 33 19.49 6.08 -9.19
C LEU A 33 18.21 5.93 -8.35
N TYR A 34 17.91 6.91 -7.50
CA TYR A 34 16.68 6.96 -6.72
C TYR A 34 15.43 6.92 -7.61
N LEU A 35 15.36 7.75 -8.65
CA LEU A 35 14.24 7.79 -9.59
C LEU A 35 14.06 6.44 -10.30
N SER A 36 15.14 5.78 -10.70
CA SER A 36 15.08 4.45 -11.29
C SER A 36 14.45 3.43 -10.33
N TYR A 37 14.86 3.43 -9.06
CA TYR A 37 14.29 2.51 -8.06
C TYR A 37 12.84 2.88 -7.70
N LYS A 38 12.52 4.16 -7.58
CA LYS A 38 11.15 4.63 -7.35
C LYS A 38 10.22 4.16 -8.46
N ASN A 39 10.61 4.32 -9.72
CA ASN A 39 9.81 3.89 -10.87
C ASN A 39 9.63 2.38 -10.88
N ALA A 40 10.70 1.60 -10.69
CA ALA A 40 10.60 0.14 -10.62
C ALA A 40 9.69 -0.33 -9.48
N PHE A 41 9.74 0.33 -8.32
CA PHE A 41 8.84 0.06 -7.20
C PHE A 41 7.38 0.35 -7.55
N LEU A 42 7.09 1.50 -8.18
CA LEU A 42 5.73 1.88 -8.57
C LEU A 42 5.16 0.93 -9.64
N GLU A 43 5.99 0.49 -10.58
CA GLU A 43 5.60 -0.52 -11.58
C GLU A 43 5.29 -1.86 -10.91
N ALA A 44 6.17 -2.35 -10.02
CA ALA A 44 5.92 -3.59 -9.29
C ALA A 44 4.65 -3.52 -8.43
N LYS A 45 4.40 -2.37 -7.77
CA LYS A 45 3.16 -2.13 -7.00
C LYS A 45 1.93 -2.19 -7.90
N LYS A 46 2.00 -1.58 -9.09
CA LYS A 46 0.91 -1.60 -10.08
C LYS A 46 0.64 -3.03 -10.55
N GLU A 47 1.67 -3.79 -10.93
CA GLU A 47 1.52 -5.18 -11.36
C GLU A 47 0.92 -6.08 -10.26
N LEU A 48 1.35 -5.89 -9.01
CA LEU A 48 0.82 -6.63 -7.87
C LEU A 48 -0.68 -6.35 -7.70
N LYS A 49 -1.09 -5.08 -7.81
CA LYS A 49 -2.50 -4.68 -7.74
C LYS A 49 -3.32 -5.27 -8.88
N GLU A 50 -2.81 -5.26 -10.10
CA GLU A 50 -3.48 -5.85 -11.26
C GLU A 50 -3.67 -7.37 -11.08
N LYS A 51 -2.64 -8.08 -10.62
CA LYS A 51 -2.74 -9.52 -10.31
C LYS A 51 -3.76 -9.81 -9.21
N HIS A 52 -3.79 -8.99 -8.17
CA HIS A 52 -4.76 -9.14 -7.08
C HIS A 52 -6.19 -8.89 -7.55
N ASN A 53 -6.41 -7.85 -8.37
CA ASN A 53 -7.72 -7.57 -8.94
C ASN A 53 -8.23 -8.70 -9.85
N LEU A 54 -7.34 -9.32 -10.64
CA LEU A 54 -7.69 -10.50 -11.43
C LEU A 54 -8.06 -11.70 -10.54
N MET A 55 -7.34 -11.92 -9.45
CA MET A 55 -7.67 -12.96 -8.48
C MET A 55 -9.06 -12.72 -7.87
N LEU A 56 -9.35 -11.49 -7.44
CA LEU A 56 -10.67 -11.12 -6.89
C LEU A 56 -11.81 -11.30 -7.89
N GLN A 57 -11.58 -11.06 -9.17
CA GLN A 57 -12.61 -11.31 -10.20
C GLN A 57 -12.98 -12.80 -10.29
N SER A 58 -12.00 -13.68 -10.08
CA SER A 58 -12.19 -15.13 -10.09
C SER A 58 -12.68 -15.71 -8.76
N GLU A 59 -12.72 -14.91 -7.70
CA GLU A 59 -13.16 -15.34 -6.38
C GLU A 59 -14.69 -15.58 -6.38
N THR A 60 -15.14 -16.52 -5.55
CA THR A 60 -16.56 -16.89 -5.41
C THR A 60 -17.13 -16.51 -4.04
N ASP A 61 -16.28 -16.30 -3.05
CA ASP A 61 -16.68 -15.82 -1.73
C ASP A 61 -16.99 -14.30 -1.78
N GLU A 62 -18.26 -13.97 -1.92
CA GLU A 62 -18.74 -12.58 -2.00
C GLU A 62 -18.47 -11.77 -0.71
N ASN A 63 -18.42 -12.43 0.45
CA ASN A 63 -18.08 -11.75 1.70
C ASN A 63 -16.60 -11.37 1.71
N TYR A 64 -15.73 -12.28 1.28
CA TYR A 64 -14.30 -11.99 1.14
C TYR A 64 -14.05 -10.86 0.15
N LYS A 65 -14.69 -10.88 -1.03
CA LYS A 65 -14.58 -9.79 -2.01
C LYS A 65 -14.95 -8.45 -1.41
N LYS A 66 -16.05 -8.38 -0.67
CA LYS A 66 -16.53 -7.15 -0.05
C LYS A 66 -15.53 -6.61 0.97
N VAL A 67 -15.00 -7.48 1.84
CA VAL A 67 -14.02 -7.09 2.85
C VAL A 67 -12.70 -6.65 2.20
N ASP A 68 -12.22 -7.38 1.19
CA ASP A 68 -10.99 -7.00 0.47
C ASP A 68 -11.16 -5.67 -0.27
N GLN A 69 -12.30 -5.43 -0.92
CA GLN A 69 -12.60 -4.14 -1.56
C GLN A 69 -12.62 -2.97 -0.56
N GLU A 70 -13.13 -3.18 0.65
CA GLU A 70 -13.10 -2.17 1.71
C GLU A 70 -11.64 -1.85 2.13
N ILE A 71 -10.81 -2.89 2.27
CA ILE A 71 -9.37 -2.74 2.55
C ILE A 71 -8.66 -2.01 1.39
N GLN A 72 -8.94 -2.36 0.14
CA GLN A 72 -8.38 -1.69 -1.04
C GLN A 72 -8.71 -0.21 -1.09
N SER A 73 -9.97 0.13 -0.85
CA SER A 73 -10.43 1.52 -0.80
C SER A 73 -9.60 2.36 0.17
N ILE A 74 -9.25 1.81 1.34
CA ILE A 74 -8.41 2.50 2.33
C ILE A 74 -6.94 2.50 1.91
N ALA A 75 -6.42 1.39 1.39
CA ALA A 75 -5.03 1.27 0.94
C ALA A 75 -4.70 2.17 -0.27
N ASP A 76 -5.71 2.51 -1.07
CA ASP A 76 -5.60 3.40 -2.23
C ASP A 76 -5.80 4.89 -1.88
N ASP A 77 -6.18 5.21 -0.65
CA ASP A 77 -6.22 6.59 -0.18
C ASP A 77 -4.79 7.07 0.14
N TYR A 78 -4.10 7.56 -0.89
CA TYR A 78 -2.72 8.03 -0.79
C TYR A 78 -2.56 9.36 -0.07
N ASP A 79 -3.67 10.01 0.32
CA ASP A 79 -3.69 11.24 1.11
C ASP A 79 -4.00 10.99 2.59
N MET A 80 -4.46 9.78 2.94
CA MET A 80 -4.59 9.37 4.33
C MET A 80 -3.21 9.11 4.99
N PRO A 81 -3.00 9.55 6.24
CA PRO A 81 -1.79 9.21 6.99
C PRO A 81 -1.58 7.70 7.09
N ILE A 82 -0.34 7.22 6.88
CA ILE A 82 0.00 5.79 6.85
C ILE A 82 -0.41 5.07 8.14
N GLY A 83 -0.24 5.72 9.30
CA GLY A 83 -0.67 5.18 10.59
C GLY A 83 -2.19 4.98 10.68
N LYS A 84 -2.96 5.88 10.05
CA LYS A 84 -4.42 5.78 9.98
C LYS A 84 -4.86 4.70 9.00
N VAL A 85 -4.24 4.61 7.82
CA VAL A 85 -4.45 3.51 6.86
C VAL A 85 -4.28 2.16 7.56
N ARG A 86 -3.15 1.97 8.26
CA ARG A 86 -2.87 0.74 9.01
C ARG A 86 -3.92 0.48 10.11
N SER A 87 -4.32 1.52 10.84
CA SER A 87 -5.31 1.39 11.92
C SER A 87 -6.68 0.97 11.39
N GLU A 88 -7.16 1.58 10.30
CA GLU A 88 -8.48 1.27 9.73
C GLU A 88 -8.49 -0.12 9.10
N ILE A 89 -7.45 -0.51 8.37
CA ILE A 89 -7.32 -1.87 7.82
C ILE A 89 -7.30 -2.91 8.95
N ASN A 90 -6.51 -2.70 10.00
CA ASN A 90 -6.46 -3.61 11.14
C ASN A 90 -7.81 -3.73 11.84
N LYS A 91 -8.58 -2.64 11.94
CA LYS A 91 -9.91 -2.65 12.53
C LYS A 91 -10.88 -3.49 11.69
N ILE A 92 -10.86 -3.35 10.36
CA ILE A 92 -11.66 -4.19 9.45
C ILE A 92 -11.33 -5.66 9.67
N ILE A 93 -10.05 -6.02 9.62
CA ILE A 93 -9.58 -7.41 9.78
C ILE A 93 -9.96 -7.97 11.16
N SER A 94 -9.77 -7.18 12.22
CA SER A 94 -10.02 -7.62 13.61
C SER A 94 -11.49 -7.94 13.88
N ASN A 95 -12.40 -7.25 13.18
CA ASN A 95 -13.85 -7.45 13.29
C ASN A 95 -14.37 -8.63 12.46
N GLN A 96 -13.52 -9.31 11.67
CA GLN A 96 -13.92 -10.48 10.90
C GLN A 96 -13.83 -11.78 11.71
N THR A 97 -14.44 -12.84 11.18
CA THR A 97 -14.28 -14.21 11.70
C THR A 97 -12.85 -14.72 11.49
N GLU A 98 -12.41 -15.71 12.28
CA GLU A 98 -11.08 -16.31 12.12
C GLU A 98 -10.87 -16.93 10.73
N GLU A 99 -11.91 -17.52 10.15
CA GLU A 99 -11.86 -18.03 8.78
C GLU A 99 -11.56 -16.92 7.76
N MET A 100 -12.20 -15.76 7.90
CA MET A 100 -11.98 -14.62 7.02
C MET A 100 -10.60 -14.01 7.22
N LYS A 101 -10.12 -13.90 8.47
CA LYS A 101 -8.75 -13.44 8.77
C LYS A 101 -7.71 -14.34 8.10
N GLN A 102 -7.91 -15.66 8.13
CA GLN A 102 -7.01 -16.61 7.48
C GLN A 102 -7.06 -16.47 5.95
N LYS A 103 -8.26 -16.31 5.36
CA LYS A 103 -8.40 -16.03 3.92
C LYS A 103 -7.69 -14.75 3.49
N LEU A 104 -7.87 -13.65 4.22
CA LEU A 104 -7.18 -12.38 3.98
C LEU A 104 -5.66 -12.55 4.05
N LYS A 105 -5.14 -13.29 5.03
CA LYS A 105 -3.71 -13.55 5.17
C LYS A 105 -3.13 -14.38 4.01
N GLU A 106 -3.90 -15.30 3.44
CA GLU A 106 -3.44 -16.19 2.38
C GLU A 106 -3.57 -15.59 0.98
N LYS A 107 -4.60 -14.78 0.75
CA LYS A 107 -4.99 -14.32 -0.59
C LYS A 107 -4.75 -12.84 -0.84
N SER A 108 -4.64 -12.01 0.20
CA SER A 108 -4.49 -10.56 0.02
C SER A 108 -3.01 -10.14 0.02
N PRO A 109 -2.63 -9.11 -0.77
CA PRO A 109 -1.24 -8.69 -0.95
C PRO A 109 -0.74 -7.72 0.14
N TYR A 110 -1.48 -7.57 1.26
CA TYR A 110 -1.22 -6.58 2.32
C TYR A 110 -0.84 -7.24 3.65
#